data_AF-A0A2E1CF79-F1
#
_entry.id   AF-A0A2E1CF79-F1
#
_cell.length_a   1.000
_cell.length_b   1.000
_cell.length_c   1.000
_cell.angle_alpha   90.00
_cell.angle_beta   90.00
_cell.angle_gamma   90.00
#
_symmetry.space_group_name_H-M   'P 1'
#
loop_
_entity.id
_entity.type
_entity.pdbx_description
1 polymer ?
#
loop_
_entity_poly.entity_id
_entity_poly.type
_entity_poly.pdbx_seq_one_letter_code
_entity_poly.pdbx_strand_id
1 'polypeptide(L)'
;MDNNDKYLSGSRRFTYSRWDGTQQISELDANSLMEALGDELIENGDPNSALRRLMQRGLDFDGGHLEGLREILQKLRQKRQETIEQHNLGGVYDEINEALEQVMATERESLDAVENRFRDDERQEEINKEALQARRDELDMLEHENLASRVKGLTDYDFTSNAAAQRFEELVEDLREQLMQQSIDQMAGEMKNMSSEDMSRMKDMLSALNQMLNEHQQGENPDFEKFMEKYGDFFPENPQSLEELLEVMAQRMATMAQILNSMTPEQRAQLEELSEQLLEDMDLRWQMDQLSENLREAFPKMGWEQSVEFQGDDSLNLPEAIQTFEDLADLDRLDQMLRNVSNPGA
;
A
#
# COMPACT_ATOMS: atom_id res chain seq x y z
N MET A 1 47.71 15.22 22.95
CA MET A 1 46.82 15.37 24.12
C MET A 1 45.44 15.63 23.55
N ASP A 2 44.74 14.57 23.17
CA ASP A 2 43.92 13.68 24.03
C ASP A 2 42.54 14.31 24.29
N ASN A 3 41.42 13.61 24.24
CA ASN A 3 41.02 12.27 23.79
C ASN A 3 39.53 12.20 24.15
N ASN A 4 38.71 11.48 23.36
CA ASN A 4 37.53 10.75 23.85
C ASN A 4 36.39 11.56 24.52
N ASP A 5 35.12 11.16 24.53
CA ASP A 5 34.42 9.95 24.12
C ASP A 5 32.92 10.26 24.32
N LYS A 6 32.07 9.67 23.48
CA LYS A 6 30.88 8.90 23.88
C LYS A 6 29.55 9.55 24.31
N TYR A 7 28.57 9.17 23.48
CA TYR A 7 27.25 8.55 23.77
C TYR A 7 26.23 9.32 24.63
N LEU A 8 25.00 9.45 24.12
CA LEU A 8 23.85 8.61 24.54
C LEU A 8 22.51 9.16 23.99
N SER A 9 21.88 8.30 23.17
CA SER A 9 20.46 7.90 23.21
C SER A 9 19.32 8.91 23.34
N GLY A 10 18.29 8.66 22.53
CA GLY A 10 16.93 8.72 23.04
C GLY A 10 15.88 8.74 21.94
N SER A 11 15.15 7.63 21.82
CA SER A 11 13.70 7.51 21.62
C SER A 11 13.01 8.70 20.94
N ARG A 12 12.11 8.46 19.97
CA ARG A 12 11.02 9.40 19.64
C ARG A 12 10.13 9.59 20.88
N ARG A 13 10.64 10.31 21.87
CA ARG A 13 9.91 10.91 22.96
C ARG A 13 9.16 12.05 22.30
N PHE A 14 7.85 11.97 22.36
CA PHE A 14 7.00 13.14 22.17
C PHE A 14 7.58 14.28 23.02
N THR A 15 8.14 15.29 22.36
CA THR A 15 8.74 16.43 23.04
C THR A 15 7.61 17.41 23.28
N TYR A 16 7.02 17.36 24.47
CA TYR A 16 6.08 18.37 24.92
C TYR A 16 6.87 19.69 25.07
N SER A 17 6.76 20.57 24.08
CA SER A 17 7.27 21.93 24.16
C SER A 17 6.29 22.79 24.95
N ARG A 18 6.83 23.80 25.64
CA ARG A 18 5.99 24.85 26.19
C ARG A 18 5.43 25.65 25.02
N TRP A 19 4.11 25.88 25.05
CA TRP A 19 3.36 26.72 24.12
C TRP A 19 4.18 27.96 23.70
N ASP A 20 4.61 27.99 22.43
CA ASP A 20 5.45 29.08 21.90
C ASP A 20 4.63 30.19 21.24
N GLY A 21 3.30 30.06 21.26
CA GLY A 21 2.37 31.06 20.74
C GLY A 21 2.22 31.08 19.22
N THR A 22 2.92 30.22 18.48
CA THR A 22 2.88 30.21 17.01
C THR A 22 1.77 29.30 16.45
N GLN A 23 1.22 28.43 17.28
CA GLN A 23 0.05 27.61 16.95
C GLN A 23 -1.20 28.46 17.09
N GLN A 24 -1.91 28.70 16.00
CA GLN A 24 -3.21 29.36 16.03
C GLN A 24 -4.25 28.34 16.55
N ILE A 25 -4.41 28.23 17.87
CA ILE A 25 -5.71 27.78 18.40
C ILE A 25 -6.64 28.97 18.22
N SER A 26 -7.75 28.76 17.52
CA SER A 26 -8.88 29.70 17.52
C SER A 26 -9.11 30.21 18.95
N GLU A 27 -9.29 31.52 19.11
CA GLU A 27 -9.29 32.25 20.38
C GLU A 27 -10.17 31.57 21.45
N LEU A 28 -9.59 30.64 22.19
CA LEU A 28 -10.13 30.17 23.45
C LEU A 28 -9.95 31.32 24.43
N ASP A 29 -10.98 32.14 24.61
CA ASP A 29 -10.95 33.16 25.65
C ASP A 29 -10.74 32.45 26.99
N ALA A 30 -9.60 32.73 27.62
CA ALA A 30 -9.23 32.14 28.91
C ALA A 30 -10.29 32.43 29.98
N ASN A 31 -11.07 33.51 29.84
CA ASN A 31 -12.19 33.81 30.72
C ASN A 31 -13.36 32.86 30.50
N SER A 32 -13.76 32.57 29.25
CA SER A 32 -14.82 31.61 28.95
C SER A 32 -14.47 30.20 29.41
N LEU A 33 -13.20 29.80 29.28
CA LEU A 33 -12.69 28.54 29.84
C LEU A 33 -12.76 28.52 31.36
N MET A 34 -12.40 29.61 32.04
CA MET A 34 -12.50 29.73 33.50
C MET A 34 -13.95 29.75 34.00
N GLU A 35 -14.88 30.34 33.25
CA GLU A 35 -16.30 30.40 33.60
C GLU A 35 -16.93 29.01 33.49
N ALA A 36 -16.68 28.29 32.39
CA ALA A 36 -17.17 26.93 32.21
C ALA A 36 -16.56 25.92 33.18
N LEU A 37 -15.25 26.02 33.47
CA LEU A 37 -14.61 25.19 34.49
C LEU A 37 -15.04 25.59 35.90
N GLY A 38 -15.34 26.87 36.12
CA GLY A 38 -15.75 27.44 37.40
C GLY A 38 -17.06 26.85 37.90
N ASP A 39 -18.05 26.74 37.01
CA ASP A 39 -19.34 26.10 37.33
C ASP A 39 -19.16 24.62 37.73
N GLU A 40 -18.33 23.86 37.02
CA GLU A 40 -18.04 22.46 37.36
C GLU A 40 -17.21 22.30 38.65
N LEU A 41 -16.27 23.22 38.91
CA LEU A 41 -15.48 23.25 40.14
C LEU A 41 -16.34 23.55 41.36
N ILE A 42 -17.32 24.43 41.21
CA ILE A 42 -18.29 24.77 42.27
C ILE A 42 -19.21 23.58 42.55
N GLU A 43 -19.63 22.84 41.52
CA GLU A 43 -20.60 21.75 41.64
C GLU A 43 -19.99 20.44 42.17
N ASN A 44 -18.76 20.09 41.76
CA ASN A 44 -18.15 18.79 42.06
C ASN A 44 -16.81 18.85 42.81
N GLY A 45 -16.19 20.03 42.95
CA GLY A 45 -15.00 20.25 43.77
C GLY A 45 -13.68 19.60 43.30
N ASP A 46 -13.67 18.85 42.20
CA ASP A 46 -12.47 18.20 41.67
C ASP A 46 -12.09 18.71 40.26
N PRO A 47 -11.01 19.52 40.15
CA PRO A 47 -10.51 20.04 38.88
C PRO A 47 -10.14 18.93 37.88
N ASN A 48 -9.64 17.78 38.34
CA ASN A 48 -9.23 16.69 37.44
C ASN A 48 -10.45 16.04 36.78
N SER A 49 -11.55 15.92 37.51
CA SER A 49 -12.81 15.39 37.00
C SER A 49 -13.46 16.33 35.98
N ALA A 50 -13.38 17.64 36.22
CA ALA A 50 -13.84 18.67 35.27
C ALA A 50 -13.03 18.62 33.96
N LEU A 51 -11.69 18.63 34.05
CA LEU A 51 -10.81 18.51 32.88
C LEU A 51 -11.05 17.21 32.09
N ARG A 52 -11.26 16.07 32.77
CA ARG A 52 -11.56 14.80 32.09
C ARG A 52 -12.90 14.85 31.36
N ARG A 53 -13.93 15.46 31.95
CA ARG A 53 -15.23 15.62 31.31
C ARG A 53 -15.15 16.56 30.11
N LEU A 54 -14.45 17.68 30.25
CA LEU A 54 -14.18 18.62 29.17
C LEU A 54 -13.47 17.92 28.00
N MET A 55 -12.37 17.19 28.26
CA MET A 55 -11.68 16.44 27.20
C MET A 55 -12.58 15.37 26.57
N GLN A 56 -13.47 14.73 27.34
CA GLN A 56 -14.30 13.64 26.83
C GLN A 56 -15.52 14.15 26.03
N ARG A 57 -16.14 15.25 26.46
CA ARG A 57 -17.38 15.78 25.86
C ARG A 57 -17.18 16.99 24.95
N GLY A 58 -16.06 17.69 25.08
CA GLY A 58 -15.87 18.98 24.44
C GLY A 58 -16.42 20.13 25.30
N LEU A 59 -16.28 21.35 24.79
CA LEU A 59 -16.75 22.57 25.44
C LEU A 59 -17.42 23.50 24.42
N ASP A 60 -18.66 23.90 24.70
CA ASP A 60 -19.32 24.99 23.97
C ASP A 60 -18.94 26.34 24.59
N PHE A 61 -18.55 27.31 23.77
CA PHE A 61 -18.28 28.68 24.22
C PHE A 61 -18.78 29.71 23.20
N ASP A 62 -18.90 30.97 23.63
CA ASP A 62 -19.37 32.06 22.79
C ASP A 62 -18.33 32.36 21.69
N GLY A 63 -18.50 31.73 20.52
CA GLY A 63 -17.58 31.84 19.38
C GLY A 63 -17.09 30.52 18.79
N GLY A 64 -17.40 29.37 19.39
CA GLY A 64 -17.01 28.07 18.84
C GLY A 64 -17.34 26.86 19.71
N HIS A 65 -17.04 25.68 19.17
CA HIS A 65 -17.11 24.40 19.87
C HIS A 65 -15.70 23.80 19.94
N LEU A 66 -15.23 23.48 21.15
CA LEU A 66 -14.04 22.68 21.34
C LEU A 66 -14.44 21.22 21.26
N GLU A 67 -13.98 20.54 20.22
CA GLU A 67 -14.30 19.14 19.96
C GLU A 67 -13.81 18.24 21.09
N GLY A 68 -14.72 17.42 21.61
CA GLY A 68 -14.38 16.39 22.58
C GLY A 68 -13.75 15.17 21.93
N LEU A 69 -13.04 14.37 22.73
CA LEU A 69 -12.48 13.09 22.29
C LEU A 69 -13.53 12.15 21.68
N ARG A 70 -14.77 12.17 22.20
CA ARG A 70 -15.87 11.38 21.61
C ARG A 70 -16.22 11.85 20.21
N GLU A 71 -16.22 13.16 19.97
CA GLU A 71 -16.53 13.73 18.67
C GLU A 71 -15.41 13.42 17.68
N ILE A 72 -14.14 13.56 18.09
CA ILE A 72 -12.99 13.16 17.27
C ILE A 72 -13.07 11.67 16.91
N LEU A 73 -13.35 10.79 17.89
CA LEU A 73 -13.55 9.36 17.63
C LEU A 73 -14.74 9.09 16.68
N GLN A 74 -15.81 9.89 16.78
CA GLN A 74 -16.93 9.79 15.86
C GLN A 74 -16.54 10.22 14.45
N LYS A 75 -15.78 11.31 14.30
CA LYS A 75 -15.26 11.78 13.01
C LYS A 75 -14.30 10.77 12.38
N LEU A 76 -13.41 10.16 13.16
CA LEU A 76 -12.52 9.10 12.67
C LEU A 76 -13.31 7.91 12.12
N ARG A 77 -14.33 7.44 12.86
CA ARG A 77 -15.20 6.35 12.39
C ARG A 77 -16.00 6.74 11.16
N GLN A 78 -16.52 7.96 11.12
CA GLN A 78 -17.25 8.46 9.96
C GLN A 78 -16.33 8.55 8.74
N LYS A 79 -15.11 9.07 8.90
CA LYS A 79 -14.14 9.16 7.82
C LYS A 79 -13.74 7.78 7.29
N ARG A 80 -13.50 6.83 8.20
CA ARG A 80 -13.25 5.42 7.84
C ARG A 80 -14.39 4.84 7.02
N GLN A 81 -15.64 5.04 7.46
CA GLN A 81 -16.81 4.53 6.76
C GLN A 81 -16.97 5.19 5.38
N GLU A 82 -16.82 6.51 5.30
CA GLU A 82 -16.88 7.27 4.06
C GLU A 82 -15.84 6.78 3.05
N THR A 83 -14.60 6.54 3.48
CA THR A 83 -13.54 5.99 2.62
C THR A 83 -13.91 4.61 2.07
N ILE A 84 -14.52 3.74 2.87
CA ILE A 84 -14.93 2.39 2.42
C ILE A 84 -16.15 2.44 1.49
N GLU A 85 -17.10 3.34 1.74
CA GLU A 85 -18.32 3.51 0.96
C GLU A 85 -18.11 4.19 -0.40
N GLN A 86 -17.06 5.01 -0.53
CA GLN A 86 -16.77 5.70 -1.78
C GLN A 86 -16.10 4.80 -2.80
N HIS A 87 -15.23 3.90 -2.34
CA HIS A 87 -14.29 3.20 -3.21
C HIS A 87 -14.64 1.72 -3.43
N ASN A 88 -14.03 1.14 -4.46
CA ASN A 88 -14.12 -0.26 -4.88
C ASN A 88 -12.74 -0.78 -5.31
N LEU A 89 -12.37 -1.98 -4.89
CA LEU A 89 -11.10 -2.63 -5.26
C LEU A 89 -11.14 -3.37 -6.60
N GLY A 90 -12.32 -3.49 -7.24
CA GLY A 90 -12.47 -4.17 -8.53
C GLY A 90 -11.83 -3.45 -9.72
N GLY A 91 -11.63 -2.13 -9.60
CA GLY A 91 -11.18 -1.25 -10.68
C GLY A 91 -9.89 -1.63 -11.38
N VAL A 92 -8.89 -2.06 -10.60
CA VAL A 92 -7.56 -2.44 -11.10
C VAL A 92 -7.63 -3.44 -12.26
N TYR A 93 -8.54 -4.42 -12.18
CA TYR A 93 -8.63 -5.47 -13.20
C TYR A 93 -9.37 -5.00 -14.44
N ASP A 94 -10.38 -4.16 -14.25
CA ASP A 94 -11.26 -3.73 -15.33
C ASP A 94 -10.49 -2.84 -16.31
N GLU A 95 -9.64 -1.93 -15.81
CA GLU A 95 -8.81 -1.06 -16.65
C GLU A 95 -7.80 -1.85 -17.50
N ILE A 96 -7.10 -2.81 -16.88
CA ILE A 96 -6.10 -3.62 -17.60
C ILE A 96 -6.78 -4.55 -18.60
N ASN A 97 -7.91 -5.15 -18.22
CA ASN A 97 -8.69 -5.98 -19.13
C ASN A 97 -9.20 -5.17 -20.33
N GLU A 98 -9.71 -3.95 -20.10
CA GLU A 98 -10.17 -3.08 -21.18
C GLU A 98 -9.02 -2.70 -22.11
N ALA A 99 -7.85 -2.37 -21.57
CA ALA A 99 -6.68 -2.05 -22.38
C ALA A 99 -6.20 -3.25 -23.23
N LEU A 100 -6.16 -4.46 -22.66
CA LEU A 100 -5.82 -5.68 -23.39
C LEU A 100 -6.86 -6.00 -24.48
N GLU A 101 -8.15 -5.82 -24.18
CA GLU A 101 -9.22 -5.97 -25.17
C GLU A 101 -9.06 -5.00 -26.34
N GLN A 102 -8.68 -3.75 -26.07
CA GLN A 102 -8.40 -2.77 -27.12
C GLN A 102 -7.19 -3.18 -27.98
N VAL A 103 -6.13 -3.73 -27.39
CA VAL A 103 -4.97 -4.28 -28.12
C VAL A 103 -5.42 -5.42 -29.05
N MET A 104 -6.14 -6.41 -28.51
CA MET A 104 -6.62 -7.56 -29.30
C MET A 104 -7.61 -7.15 -30.38
N ALA A 105 -8.50 -6.20 -30.10
CA ALA A 105 -9.43 -5.65 -31.09
C ALA A 105 -8.69 -4.95 -32.24
N THR A 106 -7.64 -4.19 -31.93
CA THR A 106 -6.78 -3.53 -32.92
C THR A 106 -6.05 -4.54 -33.80
N GLU A 107 -5.56 -5.63 -33.22
CA GLU A 107 -4.91 -6.71 -33.98
C GLU A 107 -5.93 -7.43 -34.89
N ARG A 108 -7.12 -7.78 -34.37
CA ARG A 108 -8.20 -8.39 -35.16
C ARG A 108 -8.58 -7.54 -36.37
N GLU A 109 -8.75 -6.24 -36.19
CA GLU A 109 -9.04 -5.31 -37.28
C GLU A 109 -7.91 -5.29 -38.32
N SER A 110 -6.66 -5.38 -37.86
CA SER A 110 -5.51 -5.45 -38.76
C SER A 110 -5.47 -6.74 -39.58
N LEU A 111 -5.82 -7.88 -38.97
CA LEU A 111 -5.92 -9.17 -39.65
C LEU A 111 -7.02 -9.14 -40.72
N ASP A 112 -8.18 -8.54 -40.41
CA ASP A 112 -9.26 -8.29 -41.38
C ASP A 112 -8.78 -7.41 -42.56
N ALA A 113 -8.01 -6.36 -42.27
CA ALA A 113 -7.49 -5.45 -43.29
C ALA A 113 -6.41 -6.11 -44.18
N VAL A 114 -5.64 -7.06 -43.64
CA VAL A 114 -4.67 -7.86 -44.39
C VAL A 114 -5.40 -8.87 -45.27
N GLU A 115 -6.38 -9.60 -44.73
CA GLU A 115 -7.19 -10.56 -45.49
C GLU A 115 -7.89 -9.90 -46.68
N ASN A 116 -8.51 -8.74 -46.47
CA ASN A 116 -9.20 -8.01 -47.53
C ASN A 116 -8.26 -7.49 -48.63
N ARG A 117 -6.97 -7.26 -48.35
CA ARG A 117 -5.98 -6.84 -49.36
C ARG A 117 -5.54 -7.96 -50.28
N PHE A 118 -5.52 -9.20 -49.80
CA PHE A 118 -5.10 -10.37 -50.58
C PHE A 118 -6.24 -11.09 -51.32
N ARG A 119 -7.46 -10.58 -51.17
CA ARG A 119 -8.69 -11.13 -51.78
C ARG A 119 -8.72 -11.10 -53.31
N ASP A 120 -7.89 -10.26 -53.94
CA ASP A 120 -7.83 -10.12 -55.40
C ASP A 120 -6.74 -11.01 -56.04
N ASP A 121 -5.92 -11.72 -55.25
CA ASP A 121 -4.80 -12.55 -55.74
C ASP A 121 -4.94 -14.01 -55.27
N GLU A 122 -5.68 -14.82 -56.05
CA GLU A 122 -6.17 -16.18 -55.69
C GLU A 122 -5.10 -17.12 -55.10
N ARG A 123 -3.84 -16.97 -55.48
CA ARG A 123 -2.74 -17.87 -55.05
C ARG A 123 -2.11 -17.43 -53.72
N GLN A 124 -2.19 -16.16 -53.37
CA GLN A 124 -1.75 -15.62 -52.08
C GLN A 124 -2.89 -15.66 -51.05
N GLU A 125 -4.14 -15.65 -51.52
CA GLU A 125 -5.32 -15.78 -50.68
C GLU A 125 -5.33 -17.10 -49.88
N GLU A 126 -5.13 -18.26 -50.52
CA GLU A 126 -5.18 -19.56 -49.80
C GLU A 126 -4.08 -19.74 -48.75
N ILE A 127 -2.84 -19.34 -49.05
CA ILE A 127 -1.68 -19.54 -48.15
C ILE A 127 -1.74 -18.56 -46.96
N ASN A 128 -2.16 -17.31 -47.20
CA ASN A 128 -2.26 -16.31 -46.15
C ASN A 128 -3.49 -16.54 -45.27
N LYS A 129 -4.57 -17.10 -45.81
CA LYS A 129 -5.80 -17.34 -45.05
C LYS A 129 -5.62 -18.33 -43.91
N GLU A 130 -4.90 -19.43 -44.12
CA GLU A 130 -4.63 -20.42 -43.06
C GLU A 130 -3.78 -19.81 -41.93
N ALA A 131 -2.76 -19.01 -42.27
CA ALA A 131 -1.92 -18.33 -41.29
C ALA A 131 -2.67 -17.24 -40.51
N LEU A 132 -3.49 -16.44 -41.20
CA LEU A 132 -4.33 -15.41 -40.56
C LEU A 132 -5.41 -16.02 -39.68
N GLN A 133 -5.97 -17.17 -40.09
CA GLN A 133 -6.96 -17.89 -39.29
C GLN A 133 -6.33 -18.48 -38.02
N ALA A 134 -5.14 -19.10 -38.13
CA ALA A 134 -4.42 -19.59 -36.96
C ALA A 134 -4.13 -18.46 -35.94
N ARG A 135 -3.76 -17.27 -36.41
CA ARG A 135 -3.56 -16.08 -35.56
C ARG A 135 -4.85 -15.59 -34.88
N ARG A 136 -5.99 -15.66 -35.57
CA ARG A 136 -7.30 -15.34 -34.95
C ARG A 136 -7.67 -16.37 -33.89
N ASP A 137 -7.50 -17.64 -34.19
CA ASP A 137 -7.81 -18.72 -33.26
C ASP A 137 -6.94 -18.59 -31.99
N GLU A 138 -5.68 -18.18 -32.13
CA GLU A 138 -4.79 -17.85 -30.99
C GLU A 138 -5.31 -16.67 -30.16
N LEU A 139 -5.71 -15.55 -30.79
CA LEU A 139 -6.31 -14.42 -30.09
C LEU A 139 -7.64 -14.78 -29.39
N ASP A 140 -8.46 -15.61 -30.03
CA ASP A 140 -9.73 -16.09 -29.47
C ASP A 140 -9.50 -16.98 -28.25
N MET A 141 -8.42 -17.79 -28.25
CA MET A 141 -8.02 -18.56 -27.07
C MET A 141 -7.61 -17.63 -25.94
N LEU A 142 -6.74 -16.63 -26.22
CA LEU A 142 -6.28 -15.67 -25.22
C LEU A 142 -7.42 -14.82 -24.63
N GLU A 143 -8.45 -14.47 -25.41
CA GLU A 143 -9.59 -13.68 -24.92
C GLU A 143 -10.28 -14.32 -23.70
N HIS A 144 -10.31 -15.65 -23.64
CA HIS A 144 -10.98 -16.42 -22.58
C HIS A 144 -10.05 -16.82 -21.44
N GLU A 145 -8.76 -16.48 -21.52
CA GLU A 145 -7.79 -16.76 -20.47
C GLU A 145 -7.81 -15.69 -19.38
N ASN A 146 -7.15 -16.00 -18.27
CA ASN A 146 -6.97 -15.04 -17.19
C ASN A 146 -6.01 -13.91 -17.59
N LEU A 147 -5.94 -12.85 -16.78
CA LEU A 147 -5.12 -11.68 -17.05
C LEU A 147 -3.64 -12.03 -17.26
N ALA A 148 -3.07 -12.88 -16.40
CA ALA A 148 -1.67 -13.28 -16.47
C ALA A 148 -1.34 -14.02 -17.77
N SER A 149 -2.15 -15.03 -18.13
CA SER A 149 -1.98 -15.82 -19.34
C SER A 149 -2.22 -14.99 -20.60
N ARG A 150 -3.16 -14.04 -20.58
CA ARG A 150 -3.33 -13.03 -21.65
C ARG A 150 -2.08 -12.20 -21.87
N VAL A 151 -1.50 -11.63 -20.81
CA VAL A 151 -0.27 -10.84 -20.90
C VAL A 151 0.88 -11.71 -21.41
N LYS A 152 1.00 -12.95 -20.93
CA LYS A 152 2.01 -13.91 -21.42
C LYS A 152 1.86 -14.21 -22.90
N GLY A 153 0.66 -14.61 -23.30
CA GLY A 153 0.35 -14.98 -24.67
C GLY A 153 0.60 -13.83 -25.61
N LEU A 154 0.18 -12.61 -25.24
CA LEU A 154 0.44 -11.41 -26.04
C LEU A 154 1.91 -10.99 -26.05
N THR A 155 2.70 -11.31 -25.01
CA THR A 155 4.16 -11.08 -25.01
C THR A 155 4.87 -11.97 -26.01
N ASP A 156 4.44 -13.24 -26.11
CA ASP A 156 4.98 -14.22 -27.07
C ASP A 156 4.35 -14.10 -28.47
N TYR A 157 3.33 -13.26 -28.63
CA TYR A 157 2.54 -13.11 -29.86
C TYR A 157 3.26 -12.28 -30.93
N ASP A 158 3.28 -12.78 -32.17
CA ASP A 158 3.85 -12.08 -33.32
C ASP A 158 2.81 -11.16 -33.99
N PHE A 159 2.68 -9.95 -33.46
CA PHE A 159 1.72 -8.94 -33.94
C PHE A 159 1.87 -8.62 -35.44
N THR A 160 0.74 -8.60 -36.14
CA THR A 160 0.66 -8.15 -37.53
C THR A 160 0.61 -6.63 -37.61
N SER A 161 -0.01 -5.99 -36.60
CA SER A 161 -0.14 -4.54 -36.50
C SER A 161 0.95 -3.93 -35.62
N ASN A 162 1.76 -3.05 -36.21
CA ASN A 162 2.66 -2.19 -35.43
C ASN A 162 1.91 -1.34 -34.40
N ALA A 163 0.65 -0.96 -34.68
CA ALA A 163 -0.15 -0.17 -33.76
C ALA A 163 -0.65 -0.99 -32.56
N ALA A 164 -0.96 -2.29 -32.75
CA ALA A 164 -1.33 -3.18 -31.66
C ALA A 164 -0.12 -3.51 -30.79
N ALA A 165 1.02 -3.81 -31.42
CA ALA A 165 2.29 -4.05 -30.72
C ALA A 165 2.71 -2.85 -29.86
N GLN A 166 2.65 -1.64 -30.41
CA GLN A 166 3.01 -0.42 -29.68
C GLN A 166 2.07 -0.17 -28.49
N ARG A 167 0.76 -0.36 -28.66
CA ARG A 167 -0.20 -0.21 -27.55
C ARG A 167 0.02 -1.24 -26.44
N PHE A 168 0.37 -2.47 -26.81
CA PHE A 168 0.70 -3.52 -25.84
C PHE A 168 1.98 -3.16 -25.07
N GLU A 169 3.02 -2.71 -25.77
CA GLU A 169 4.28 -2.28 -25.16
C GLU A 169 4.09 -1.07 -24.23
N GLU A 170 3.29 -0.08 -24.65
CA GLU A 170 2.88 1.06 -23.81
C GLU A 170 2.11 0.60 -22.58
N LEU A 171 1.15 -0.32 -22.70
CA LEU A 171 0.41 -0.87 -21.56
C LEU A 171 1.33 -1.59 -20.57
N VAL A 172 2.24 -2.43 -21.06
CA VAL A 172 3.19 -3.15 -20.20
C VAL A 172 4.12 -2.17 -19.51
N GLU A 173 4.59 -1.15 -20.22
CA GLU A 173 5.47 -0.15 -19.62
C GLU A 173 4.73 0.73 -18.61
N ASP A 174 3.50 1.14 -18.88
CA ASP A 174 2.65 1.89 -17.94
C ASP A 174 2.37 1.06 -16.67
N LEU A 175 2.08 -0.25 -16.81
CA LEU A 175 1.92 -1.15 -15.66
C LEU A 175 3.20 -1.24 -14.84
N ARG A 176 4.36 -1.34 -15.50
CA ARG A 176 5.66 -1.35 -14.81
C ARG A 176 5.94 0.00 -14.16
N GLU A 177 5.63 1.11 -14.82
CA GLU A 177 5.83 2.47 -14.32
C GLU A 177 4.92 2.74 -13.12
N GLN A 178 3.64 2.36 -13.16
CA GLN A 178 2.72 2.49 -12.02
C GLN A 178 3.19 1.68 -10.81
N LEU A 179 3.68 0.46 -11.03
CA LEU A 179 4.29 -0.36 -9.97
C LEU A 179 5.59 0.26 -9.43
N MET A 180 6.39 0.92 -10.28
CA MET A 180 7.67 1.54 -9.90
C MET A 180 7.52 2.93 -9.25
N GLN A 181 6.63 3.79 -9.76
CA GLN A 181 6.38 5.16 -9.28
C GLN A 181 5.96 5.16 -7.80
N GLN A 182 5.21 4.13 -7.40
CA GLN A 182 4.81 3.92 -6.01
C GLN A 182 5.99 3.62 -5.07
N SER A 183 7.01 2.86 -5.54
CA SER A 183 8.24 2.66 -4.76
C SER A 183 9.04 3.96 -4.61
N ILE A 184 8.91 4.88 -5.58
CA ILE A 184 9.70 6.12 -5.67
C ILE A 184 9.10 7.24 -4.81
N ASP A 185 7.77 7.35 -4.69
CA ASP A 185 7.12 8.42 -3.91
C ASP A 185 7.34 8.27 -2.39
N GLN A 186 7.59 7.05 -1.89
CA GLN A 186 8.11 6.82 -0.53
C GLN A 186 9.64 7.01 -0.41
N MET A 187 10.37 7.04 -1.54
CA MET A 187 11.85 7.07 -1.63
C MET A 187 12.36 8.32 -2.37
N ALA A 188 11.82 9.50 -2.07
CA ALA A 188 12.31 10.76 -2.65
C ALA A 188 13.77 11.04 -2.24
N GLY A 189 14.70 10.49 -3.01
CA GLY A 189 16.15 10.60 -2.79
C GLY A 189 16.98 9.75 -3.76
N GLU A 190 16.72 9.90 -5.08
CA GLU A 190 17.55 9.39 -6.18
C GLU A 190 17.69 7.86 -6.33
N MET A 191 16.84 7.25 -7.16
CA MET A 191 17.26 6.35 -8.25
C MET A 191 16.09 6.12 -9.20
N LYS A 192 16.27 6.46 -10.48
CA LYS A 192 15.32 6.14 -11.56
C LYS A 192 15.68 4.78 -12.14
N ASN A 193 14.65 3.95 -12.31
CA ASN A 193 14.63 2.61 -12.90
C ASN A 193 15.24 1.55 -11.98
N MET A 194 14.40 0.62 -11.49
CA MET A 194 14.90 -0.62 -10.92
C MET A 194 15.65 -1.39 -12.00
N SER A 195 16.97 -1.36 -11.91
CA SER A 195 17.87 -2.19 -12.69
C SER A 195 17.81 -3.63 -12.18
N SER A 196 18.33 -4.58 -12.97
CA SER A 196 18.60 -5.93 -12.49
C SER A 196 19.52 -5.95 -11.25
N GLU A 197 20.29 -4.87 -11.02
CA GLU A 197 21.12 -4.69 -9.82
C GLU A 197 20.27 -4.36 -8.57
N ASP A 198 19.19 -3.58 -8.72
CA ASP A 198 18.27 -3.24 -7.61
C ASP A 198 17.50 -4.46 -7.14
N MET A 199 17.08 -5.32 -8.08
CA MET A 199 16.43 -6.59 -7.76
C MET A 199 17.36 -7.54 -7.00
N SER A 200 18.64 -7.59 -7.38
CA SER A 200 19.66 -8.35 -6.64
C SER A 200 19.85 -7.79 -5.23
N ARG A 201 19.86 -6.46 -5.09
CA ARG A 201 20.03 -5.79 -3.80
C ARG A 201 18.84 -6.03 -2.87
N MET A 202 17.62 -6.06 -3.39
CA MET A 202 16.42 -6.40 -2.62
C MET A 202 16.48 -7.85 -2.09
N LYS A 203 16.93 -8.80 -2.90
CA LYS A 203 17.16 -10.19 -2.44
C LYS A 203 18.22 -10.25 -1.34
N ASP A 204 19.34 -9.56 -1.53
CA ASP A 204 20.39 -9.52 -0.52
C ASP A 204 19.91 -8.89 0.80
N MET A 205 18.96 -7.95 0.72
CA MET A 205 18.31 -7.32 1.88
C MET A 205 17.36 -8.27 2.59
N LEU A 206 16.47 -8.96 1.85
CA LEU A 206 15.53 -9.94 2.41
C LEU A 206 16.26 -11.13 3.05
N SER A 207 17.33 -11.62 2.41
CA SER A 207 18.19 -12.67 2.95
C SER A 207 18.87 -12.23 4.25
N ALA A 208 19.45 -11.03 4.27
CA ALA A 208 20.06 -10.46 5.48
C ALA A 208 19.03 -10.26 6.60
N LEU A 209 17.81 -9.82 6.27
CA LEU A 209 16.73 -9.62 7.23
C LEU A 209 16.28 -10.96 7.84
N ASN A 210 16.06 -11.98 7.01
CA ASN A 210 15.73 -13.33 7.47
C ASN A 210 16.83 -13.90 8.37
N GLN A 211 18.10 -13.68 8.04
CA GLN A 211 19.21 -14.07 8.92
C GLN A 211 19.14 -13.36 10.27
N MET A 212 18.98 -12.03 10.28
CA MET A 212 18.89 -11.25 11.51
C MET A 212 17.70 -11.69 12.39
N LEU A 213 16.58 -12.00 11.76
CA LEU A 213 15.39 -12.45 12.46
C LEU A 213 15.62 -13.84 13.09
N ASN A 214 16.29 -14.75 12.38
CA ASN A 214 16.67 -16.06 12.91
C ASN A 214 17.66 -15.94 14.08
N GLU A 215 18.63 -15.01 14.00
CA GLU A 215 19.56 -14.69 15.10
C GLU A 215 18.80 -14.16 16.32
N HIS A 216 17.86 -13.23 16.10
CA HIS A 216 17.01 -12.68 17.16
C HIS A 216 16.15 -13.75 17.85
N GLN A 217 15.51 -14.64 17.09
CA GLN A 217 14.72 -15.75 17.63
C GLN A 217 15.57 -16.73 18.45
N GLN A 218 16.86 -16.89 18.11
CA GLN A 218 17.80 -17.70 18.89
C GLN A 218 18.32 -17.00 20.15
N GLY A 219 17.90 -15.76 20.40
CA GLY A 219 18.36 -14.94 21.52
C GLY A 219 19.74 -14.32 21.30
N GLU A 220 20.22 -14.29 20.05
CA GLU A 220 21.43 -13.58 19.65
C GLU A 220 21.10 -12.10 19.35
N ASN A 221 22.14 -11.25 19.35
CA ASN A 221 22.02 -9.84 19.04
C ASN A 221 22.51 -9.57 17.61
N PRO A 222 21.61 -9.55 16.61
CA PRO A 222 21.98 -9.26 15.23
C PRO A 222 22.51 -7.82 15.08
N ASP A 223 23.40 -7.63 14.11
CA ASP A 223 24.05 -6.34 13.82
C ASP A 223 23.13 -5.42 13.00
N PHE A 224 22.18 -4.79 13.68
CA PHE A 224 21.21 -3.87 13.08
C PHE A 224 21.86 -2.60 12.48
N GLU A 225 22.91 -2.08 13.11
CA GLU A 225 23.60 -0.87 12.62
C GLU A 225 24.19 -1.12 11.24
N LYS A 226 24.87 -2.26 11.07
CA LYS A 226 25.44 -2.66 9.78
C LYS A 226 24.38 -2.95 8.72
N PHE A 227 23.23 -3.49 9.11
CA PHE A 227 22.10 -3.68 8.19
C PHE A 227 21.58 -2.35 7.67
N MET A 228 21.34 -1.39 8.57
CA MET A 228 20.87 -0.05 8.20
C MET A 228 21.91 0.74 7.41
N GLU A 229 23.21 0.54 7.64
CA GLU A 229 24.26 1.15 6.81
C GLU A 229 24.19 0.67 5.34
N LYS A 230 23.79 -0.58 5.10
CA LYS A 230 23.77 -1.18 3.77
C LYS A 230 22.42 -1.04 3.04
N TYR A 231 21.31 -1.08 3.78
CA TYR A 231 19.95 -1.17 3.25
C TYR A 231 18.98 -0.13 3.84
N GLY A 232 19.47 0.82 4.63
CA GLY A 232 18.61 1.83 5.27
C GLY A 232 17.85 2.72 4.29
N ASP A 233 18.28 2.78 3.03
CA ASP A 233 17.60 3.48 1.94
C ASP A 233 16.23 2.87 1.59
N PHE A 234 16.01 1.57 1.83
CA PHE A 234 14.72 0.92 1.63
C PHE A 234 13.67 1.26 2.70
N PHE A 235 14.08 1.93 3.79
CA PHE A 235 13.26 2.17 4.97
C PHE A 235 13.15 3.67 5.29
N PRO A 236 12.26 4.41 4.62
CA PRO A 236 12.09 5.85 4.84
C PRO A 236 11.64 6.20 6.26
N GLU A 237 10.99 5.27 6.96
CA GLU A 237 10.60 5.41 8.36
C GLU A 237 11.79 5.49 9.31
N ASN A 238 13.01 5.16 8.83
CA ASN A 238 14.27 5.22 9.57
C ASN A 238 14.17 4.60 10.98
N PRO A 239 13.92 3.27 11.05
CA PRO A 239 13.76 2.56 12.31
C PRO A 239 15.03 2.68 13.16
N GLN A 240 14.85 2.82 14.48
CA GLN A 240 15.94 2.99 15.44
C GLN A 240 16.40 1.67 16.07
N SER A 241 15.63 0.60 15.87
CA SER A 241 15.94 -0.74 16.37
C SER A 241 15.43 -1.81 15.41
N LEU A 242 15.94 -3.04 15.58
CA LEU A 242 15.42 -4.19 14.85
C LEU A 242 13.93 -4.40 15.12
N GLU A 243 13.47 -4.21 16.36
CA GLU A 243 12.06 -4.40 16.70
C GLU A 243 11.16 -3.37 16.00
N GLU A 244 11.59 -2.10 15.91
CA GLU A 244 10.88 -1.07 15.15
C GLU A 244 10.89 -1.37 13.64
N LEU A 245 12.01 -1.88 13.11
CA LEU A 245 12.10 -2.31 11.71
C LEU A 245 11.12 -3.46 11.42
N LEU A 246 11.10 -4.48 12.28
CA LEU A 246 10.20 -5.63 12.13
C LEU A 246 8.74 -5.21 12.28
N GLU A 247 8.42 -4.25 13.15
CA GLU A 247 7.07 -3.69 13.30
C GLU A 247 6.62 -2.99 12.02
N VAL A 248 7.47 -2.13 11.43
CA VAL A 248 7.17 -1.45 10.16
C VAL A 248 6.95 -2.48 9.03
N MET A 249 7.79 -3.51 8.95
CA MET A 249 7.65 -4.57 7.95
C MET A 249 6.38 -5.41 8.17
N ALA A 250 6.09 -5.77 9.41
CA ALA A 250 4.87 -6.50 9.76
C ALA A 250 3.62 -5.67 9.39
N GLN A 251 3.65 -4.36 9.63
CA GLN A 251 2.56 -3.47 9.25
C GLN A 251 2.36 -3.47 7.72
N ARG A 252 3.42 -3.23 6.94
CA ARG A 252 3.34 -3.23 5.47
C ARG A 252 2.82 -4.55 4.91
N MET A 253 3.34 -5.67 5.41
CA MET A 253 2.92 -7.01 4.99
C MET A 253 1.48 -7.32 5.43
N ALA A 254 1.06 -6.88 6.61
CA ALA A 254 -0.32 -7.04 7.06
C ALA A 254 -1.29 -6.22 6.21
N THR A 255 -0.95 -4.98 5.86
CA THR A 255 -1.73 -4.16 4.92
C THR A 255 -1.88 -4.86 3.57
N MET A 256 -0.80 -5.39 3.02
CA MET A 256 -0.85 -6.17 1.77
C MET A 256 -1.74 -7.41 1.92
N ALA A 257 -1.63 -8.14 3.03
CA ALA A 257 -2.49 -9.28 3.31
C ALA A 257 -3.98 -8.85 3.39
N GLN A 258 -4.29 -7.69 3.96
CA GLN A 258 -5.66 -7.15 4.02
C GLN A 258 -6.21 -6.78 2.65
N ILE A 259 -5.38 -6.21 1.78
CA ILE A 259 -5.71 -5.93 0.37
C ILE A 259 -6.05 -7.24 -0.34
N LEU A 260 -5.18 -8.26 -0.24
CA LEU A 260 -5.46 -9.56 -0.86
C LEU A 260 -6.69 -10.24 -0.26
N ASN A 261 -6.91 -10.09 1.04
CA ASN A 261 -8.06 -10.64 1.76
C ASN A 261 -9.39 -9.94 1.44
N SER A 262 -9.35 -8.70 0.96
CA SER A 262 -10.52 -7.92 0.56
C SER A 262 -10.89 -8.11 -0.92
N MET A 263 -9.97 -8.62 -1.73
CA MET A 263 -10.25 -9.08 -3.10
C MET A 263 -11.02 -10.41 -3.12
N THR A 264 -11.68 -10.71 -4.23
CA THR A 264 -12.32 -12.03 -4.42
C THR A 264 -11.27 -13.15 -4.54
N PRO A 265 -11.62 -14.41 -4.24
CA PRO A 265 -10.70 -15.54 -4.41
C PRO A 265 -10.15 -15.66 -5.84
N GLU A 266 -10.98 -15.36 -6.84
CA GLU A 266 -10.58 -15.39 -8.25
C GLU A 266 -9.56 -14.30 -8.58
N GLN A 267 -9.80 -13.08 -8.12
CA GLN A 267 -8.89 -11.94 -8.30
C GLN A 267 -7.52 -12.22 -7.68
N ARG A 268 -7.49 -12.69 -6.44
CA ARG A 268 -6.25 -13.05 -5.74
C ARG A 268 -5.42 -14.07 -6.51
N ALA A 269 -6.06 -15.15 -7.00
CA ALA A 269 -5.38 -16.18 -7.78
C ALA A 269 -4.76 -15.61 -9.06
N GLN A 270 -5.43 -14.66 -9.72
CA GLN A 270 -4.92 -14.04 -10.94
C GLN A 270 -3.71 -13.13 -10.67
N LEU A 271 -3.71 -12.36 -9.57
CA LEU A 271 -2.54 -11.56 -9.18
C LEU A 271 -1.36 -12.43 -8.77
N GLU A 272 -1.62 -13.53 -8.06
CA GLU A 272 -0.58 -14.50 -7.71
C GLU A 272 0.08 -15.05 -8.98
N GLU A 273 -0.69 -15.42 -10.00
CA GLU A 273 -0.20 -15.91 -11.29
C GLU A 273 0.56 -14.85 -12.10
N LEU A 274 0.07 -13.60 -12.09
CA LEU A 274 0.74 -12.48 -12.77
C LEU A 274 2.10 -12.17 -12.12
N SER A 275 2.11 -12.04 -10.79
CA SER A 275 3.33 -11.88 -10.00
C SER A 275 4.30 -13.04 -10.25
N GLU A 276 3.74 -14.25 -10.37
CA GLU A 276 4.46 -15.47 -10.66
C GLU A 276 5.31 -15.38 -11.93
N GLN A 277 4.67 -14.88 -12.97
CA GLN A 277 5.24 -14.72 -14.30
C GLN A 277 6.20 -13.54 -14.39
N LEU A 278 5.92 -12.44 -13.70
CA LEU A 278 6.75 -11.24 -13.77
C LEU A 278 8.04 -11.37 -12.96
N LEU A 279 7.99 -12.06 -11.82
CA LEU A 279 9.15 -12.15 -10.93
C LEU A 279 10.10 -13.32 -11.25
N GLU A 280 9.65 -14.37 -11.96
CA GLU A 280 10.39 -15.59 -12.38
C GLU A 280 11.44 -16.18 -11.39
N ASP A 281 11.39 -15.80 -10.12
CA ASP A 281 12.48 -16.05 -9.17
C ASP A 281 11.97 -16.80 -7.95
N MET A 282 12.29 -18.09 -7.88
CA MET A 282 11.89 -18.95 -6.78
C MET A 282 12.57 -18.58 -5.45
N ASP A 283 13.79 -18.03 -5.50
CA ASP A 283 14.55 -17.70 -4.29
C ASP A 283 13.91 -16.51 -3.57
N LEU A 284 13.45 -15.51 -4.31
CA LEU A 284 12.77 -14.34 -3.76
C LEU A 284 11.49 -14.74 -3.02
N ARG A 285 10.67 -15.61 -3.64
CA ARG A 285 9.42 -16.07 -3.02
C ARG A 285 9.67 -16.81 -1.73
N TRP A 286 10.63 -17.72 -1.74
CA TRP A 286 11.00 -18.44 -0.54
C TRP A 286 11.42 -17.48 0.59
N GLN A 287 12.19 -16.43 0.28
CA GLN A 287 12.59 -15.43 1.27
C GLN A 287 11.40 -14.61 1.80
N MET A 288 10.44 -14.26 0.94
CA MET A 288 9.22 -13.55 1.33
C MET A 288 8.30 -14.41 2.19
N ASP A 289 8.14 -15.69 1.85
CA ASP A 289 7.34 -16.65 2.60
C ASP A 289 7.91 -16.82 4.02
N GLN A 290 9.22 -17.06 4.13
CA GLN A 290 9.90 -17.15 5.42
C GLN A 290 9.76 -15.88 6.24
N LEU A 291 9.90 -14.70 5.63
CA LEU A 291 9.73 -13.44 6.32
C LEU A 291 8.28 -13.27 6.81
N SER A 292 7.30 -13.59 5.97
CA SER A 292 5.88 -13.44 6.31
C SER A 292 5.46 -14.34 7.48
N GLU A 293 5.91 -15.59 7.49
CA GLU A 293 5.63 -16.56 8.56
C GLU A 293 6.21 -16.07 9.89
N ASN A 294 7.46 -15.64 9.86
CA ASN A 294 8.17 -15.11 11.00
C ASN A 294 7.54 -13.83 11.58
N LEU A 295 7.15 -12.88 10.71
CA LEU A 295 6.48 -11.65 11.12
C LEU A 295 5.08 -11.93 11.70
N ARG A 296 4.36 -12.92 11.15
CA ARG A 296 3.04 -13.32 11.65
C ARG A 296 3.13 -13.94 13.04
N GLU A 297 4.16 -14.73 13.30
CA GLU A 297 4.44 -15.30 14.62
C GLU A 297 4.84 -14.22 15.64
N ALA A 298 5.73 -13.29 15.25
CA ALA A 298 6.20 -12.23 16.13
C ALA A 298 5.13 -11.16 16.42
N PHE A 299 4.31 -10.81 15.42
CA PHE A 299 3.30 -9.76 15.50
C PHE A 299 1.89 -10.27 15.16
N PRO A 300 1.31 -11.20 15.93
CA PRO A 300 0.02 -11.81 15.61
C PRO A 300 -1.15 -10.81 15.66
N LYS A 301 -0.95 -9.64 16.28
CA LYS A 301 -1.97 -8.60 16.46
C LYS A 301 -2.08 -7.61 15.30
N MET A 302 -1.25 -7.72 14.26
CA MET A 302 -1.24 -6.79 13.13
C MET A 302 -2.44 -6.91 12.18
N GLY A 303 -3.44 -7.75 12.50
CA GLY A 303 -4.66 -7.84 11.69
C GLY A 303 -4.46 -8.59 10.37
N TRP A 304 -3.59 -9.61 10.34
CA TRP A 304 -3.31 -10.44 9.17
C TRP A 304 -4.54 -11.08 8.50
N GLU A 305 -5.60 -11.31 9.28
CA GLU A 305 -6.86 -11.90 8.82
C GLU A 305 -7.96 -10.86 8.57
N GLN A 306 -7.65 -9.57 8.74
CA GLN A 306 -8.63 -8.53 8.48
C GLN A 306 -8.91 -8.46 6.98
N SER A 307 -10.18 -8.21 6.66
CA SER A 307 -10.64 -7.88 5.33
C SER A 307 -11.54 -6.66 5.44
N VAL A 308 -11.50 -5.83 4.41
CA VAL A 308 -12.37 -4.67 4.27
C VAL A 308 -13.25 -4.91 3.06
N GLU A 309 -14.56 -4.93 3.27
CA GLU A 309 -15.52 -5.06 2.18
C GLU A 309 -15.85 -3.67 1.66
N PHE A 310 -15.27 -3.34 0.51
CA PHE A 310 -15.58 -2.11 -0.23
C PHE A 310 -16.92 -2.24 -0.95
N GLN A 311 -17.71 -1.17 -0.91
CA GLN A 311 -19.08 -1.15 -1.46
C GLN A 311 -19.34 0.05 -2.37
N GLY A 312 -18.31 0.85 -2.65
CA GLY A 312 -18.43 2.04 -3.48
C GLY A 312 -18.46 1.74 -4.97
N ASP A 313 -18.60 2.81 -5.73
CA ASP A 313 -18.57 2.80 -7.20
C ASP A 313 -17.22 3.31 -7.74
N ASP A 314 -16.40 3.97 -6.91
CA ASP A 314 -15.12 4.55 -7.35
C ASP A 314 -14.02 3.48 -7.38
N SER A 315 -13.73 3.02 -8.59
CA SER A 315 -12.72 2.02 -8.88
C SER A 315 -11.33 2.52 -8.52
N LEU A 316 -10.72 1.93 -7.49
CA LEU A 316 -9.33 2.19 -7.11
C LEU A 316 -8.38 1.41 -8.02
N ASN A 317 -7.33 2.07 -8.47
CA ASN A 317 -6.15 1.38 -9.01
C ASN A 317 -5.30 0.80 -7.87
N LEU A 318 -4.32 -0.06 -8.18
CA LEU A 318 -3.49 -0.74 -7.18
C LEU A 318 -2.73 0.25 -6.25
N PRO A 319 -2.11 1.33 -6.78
CA PRO A 319 -1.49 2.35 -5.95
C PRO A 319 -2.46 3.05 -4.99
N GLU A 320 -3.63 3.46 -5.50
CA GLU A 320 -4.66 4.12 -4.68
C GLU A 320 -5.25 3.17 -3.65
N ALA A 321 -5.39 1.88 -3.97
CA ALA A 321 -5.80 0.86 -3.02
C ALA A 321 -4.81 0.76 -1.86
N ILE A 322 -3.50 0.68 -2.14
CA ILE A 322 -2.48 0.62 -1.09
C ILE A 322 -2.52 1.88 -0.21
N GLN A 323 -2.57 3.07 -0.81
CA GLN A 323 -2.68 4.33 -0.06
C GLN A 323 -3.96 4.38 0.80
N THR A 324 -5.09 3.94 0.25
CA THR A 324 -6.37 3.90 0.95
C THR A 324 -6.29 3.00 2.19
N PHE A 325 -5.64 1.84 2.08
CA PHE A 325 -5.45 0.95 3.22
C PHE A 325 -4.44 1.49 4.24
N GLU A 326 -3.38 2.18 3.82
CA GLU A 326 -2.47 2.89 4.73
C GLU A 326 -3.22 3.96 5.53
N ASP A 327 -4.03 4.77 4.86
CA ASP A 327 -4.87 5.79 5.50
C ASP A 327 -5.86 5.17 6.49
N LEU A 328 -6.50 4.06 6.13
CA LEU A 328 -7.40 3.31 7.02
C LEU A 328 -6.66 2.77 8.25
N ALA A 329 -5.46 2.23 8.08
CA ALA A 329 -4.63 1.74 9.17
C ALA A 329 -4.22 2.87 10.13
N ASP A 330 -3.90 4.06 9.60
CA ASP A 330 -3.58 5.23 10.39
C ASP A 330 -4.80 5.76 11.15
N LEU A 331 -5.99 5.78 10.53
CA LEU A 331 -7.24 6.12 11.22
C LEU A 331 -7.51 5.17 12.40
N ASP A 332 -7.31 3.86 12.21
CA ASP A 332 -7.50 2.85 13.25
C ASP A 332 -6.45 2.99 14.37
N ARG A 333 -5.20 3.33 14.04
CA ARG A 333 -4.14 3.63 15.02
C ARG A 333 -4.48 4.86 15.85
N LEU A 334 -5.00 5.93 15.22
CA LEU A 334 -5.45 7.12 15.92
C LEU A 334 -6.65 6.82 16.84
N ASP A 335 -7.64 6.06 16.38
CA ASP A 335 -8.77 5.63 17.22
C ASP A 335 -8.28 4.83 18.45
N GLN A 336 -7.34 3.90 18.27
CA GLN A 336 -6.75 3.13 19.38
C GLN A 336 -5.97 4.01 20.36
N MET A 337 -5.12 4.91 19.86
CA MET A 337 -4.33 5.82 20.70
C MET A 337 -5.26 6.71 21.54
N LEU A 338 -6.29 7.30 20.92
CA LEU A 338 -7.24 8.18 21.58
C LEU A 338 -8.10 7.43 22.61
N ARG A 339 -8.50 6.18 22.34
CA ARG A 339 -9.20 5.34 23.33
C ARG A 339 -8.35 5.02 24.54
N ASN A 340 -7.07 4.70 24.34
CA ASN A 340 -6.15 4.39 25.43
C ASN A 340 -5.92 5.61 26.33
N VAL A 341 -5.84 6.82 25.76
CA VAL A 341 -5.75 8.08 26.52
C VAL A 341 -7.03 8.37 27.31
N SER A 342 -8.20 7.99 26.79
CA SER A 342 -9.49 8.21 27.46
C SER A 342 -9.70 7.38 28.73
N ASN A 343 -8.98 6.26 28.86
CA ASN A 343 -9.22 5.27 29.90
C ASN A 343 -7.91 4.78 30.56
N PRO A 344 -7.15 5.65 31.26
CA PRO A 344 -5.83 5.34 31.79
C PRO A 344 -5.84 4.43 33.05
N GLY A 345 -6.76 3.46 33.15
CA GLY A 345 -6.90 2.61 34.32
C GLY A 345 -7.77 1.36 34.16
N ALA A 346 -7.87 0.80 32.95
CA ALA A 346 -8.42 -0.54 32.74
C ALA A 346 -7.31 -1.60 32.75
#